data_AF-A0A6C0J5R0-F1
#
_entry.id   AF-A0A6C0J5R0-F1
#
_cell.length_a   1.000
_cell.length_b   1.000
_cell.length_c   1.000
_cell.angle_alpha   90.00
_cell.angle_beta   90.00
_cell.angle_gamma   90.00
#
_symmetry.space_group_name_H-M   'P 1'
#
loop_
_entity.id
_entity.type
_entity.pdbx_description
1 polymer ?
#
loop_
_entity_poly.entity_id
_entity_poly.type
_entity_poly.pdbx_seq_one_letter_code
_entity_poly.pdbx_strand_id
1 'polypeptide(L)'
;MIKIGKIRNPPGHYFVRKVIKYQNINKDKNLRRITTELFLDEYLFYLKKNKKYTKHYKKIKGNDGYDIIYRLLRLYVKRYKKNWYDLENEIQSVIFFFNNYLKKI
;
A
#
# COMPACT_ATOMS: atom_id res chain seq x y z
N MET A 1 15.67 -17.07 5.08
CA MET A 1 16.78 -18.03 4.91
C MET A 1 16.60 -18.76 3.59
N ILE A 2 17.57 -18.68 2.68
CA ILE A 2 17.53 -19.24 1.32
C ILE A 2 18.11 -20.66 1.35
N LYS A 3 17.53 -21.63 0.63
CA LYS A 3 18.20 -22.90 0.29
C LYS A 3 18.50 -22.94 -1.21
N ILE A 4 19.79 -23.02 -1.53
CA ILE A 4 20.34 -23.09 -2.89
C ILE A 4 20.68 -24.55 -3.16
N GLY A 5 19.98 -25.20 -4.10
CA GLY A 5 20.34 -26.51 -4.62
C GLY A 5 21.24 -26.38 -5.85
N LYS A 6 22.42 -27.00 -5.84
CA LYS A 6 23.27 -27.18 -7.04
C LYS A 6 22.84 -28.44 -7.79
N ILE A 7 22.67 -28.36 -9.11
CA ILE A 7 22.58 -29.53 -9.99
C ILE A 7 23.45 -29.27 -11.24
N ARG A 8 24.27 -30.27 -11.63
CA ARG A 8 25.18 -30.28 -12.79
C ARG A 8 24.44 -30.71 -14.08
N ASN A 9 24.90 -30.19 -15.23
CA ASN A 9 24.26 -30.10 -16.56
C ASN A 9 24.38 -31.35 -17.47
N PRO A 10 23.65 -31.35 -18.63
CA PRO A 10 24.19 -31.76 -19.94
C PRO A 10 24.18 -30.59 -20.98
N PRO A 11 25.01 -30.65 -22.04
CA PRO A 11 25.17 -29.57 -23.02
C PRO A 11 24.20 -29.74 -24.21
N GLY A 12 23.55 -28.65 -24.64
CA GLY A 12 22.81 -28.63 -25.93
C GLY A 12 21.40 -28.05 -25.90
N HIS A 13 20.85 -27.69 -24.75
CA HIS A 13 19.53 -27.04 -24.67
C HIS A 13 19.67 -25.60 -24.16
N TYR A 14 19.02 -24.64 -24.83
CA TYR A 14 18.78 -23.33 -24.27
C TYR A 14 17.85 -23.50 -23.06
N PHE A 15 18.44 -23.76 -21.88
CA PHE A 15 17.69 -23.74 -20.63
C PHE A 15 17.27 -22.29 -20.39
N VAL A 16 15.97 -22.04 -20.25
CA VAL A 16 15.47 -20.78 -19.68
C VAL A 16 16.05 -20.69 -18.26
N ARG A 17 17.22 -20.07 -18.12
CA ARG A 17 18.02 -20.07 -16.88
C ARG A 17 17.33 -19.35 -15.71
N LYS A 18 16.27 -18.59 -15.97
CA LYS A 18 15.47 -17.92 -14.95
C LYS A 18 14.11 -17.54 -15.52
N VAL A 19 13.05 -18.19 -15.06
CA VAL A 19 11.70 -17.65 -15.22
C VAL A 19 11.58 -16.51 -14.20
N ILE A 20 11.78 -15.28 -14.64
CA ILE A 20 11.47 -14.10 -13.81
C ILE A 20 9.95 -14.00 -13.79
N LYS A 21 9.33 -14.58 -12.76
CA LYS A 21 7.89 -14.40 -12.55
C LYS A 21 7.69 -13.00 -11.96
N TYR A 22 7.28 -12.06 -12.81
CA TYR A 22 6.88 -10.73 -12.36
C TYR A 22 5.63 -10.89 -11.48
N GLN A 23 5.78 -10.65 -10.17
CA GLN A 23 4.65 -10.60 -9.26
C GLN A 23 3.89 -9.31 -9.53
N ASN A 24 2.57 -9.42 -9.74
CA ASN A 24 1.73 -8.24 -9.83
C ASN A 24 1.55 -7.68 -8.41
N ILE A 25 2.47 -6.80 -8.01
CA ILE A 25 2.52 -6.13 -6.70
C ILE A 25 1.17 -5.49 -6.37
N ASN A 26 0.50 -4.92 -7.38
CA ASN A 26 -0.79 -4.29 -7.19
C ASN A 26 -1.90 -5.26 -6.84
N LYS A 27 -1.79 -6.57 -7.10
CA LYS A 27 -2.77 -7.60 -6.74
C LYS A 27 -2.46 -8.31 -5.42
N ASP A 28 -1.35 -8.00 -4.76
CA ASP A 28 -0.96 -8.64 -3.51
C ASP A 28 -1.87 -8.20 -2.35
N LYS A 29 -2.62 -9.16 -1.78
CA LYS A 29 -3.55 -8.90 -0.68
C LYS A 29 -2.84 -8.56 0.63
N ASN A 30 -1.69 -9.19 0.90
CA ASN A 30 -0.95 -8.99 2.13
C ASN A 30 -0.29 -7.62 2.14
N LEU A 31 0.33 -7.23 1.01
CA LEU A 31 0.89 -5.89 0.84
C LEU A 31 -0.19 -4.83 1.06
N ARG A 32 -1.33 -4.95 0.38
CA ARG A 32 -2.46 -4.03 0.54
C ARG A 32 -2.90 -3.92 2.00
N ARG A 33 -2.97 -5.05 2.72
CA ARG A 33 -3.37 -5.07 4.13
C ARG A 33 -2.38 -4.28 4.99
N ILE A 34 -1.10 -4.62 4.90
CA ILE A 34 -0.01 -4.00 5.67
C ILE A 34 0.08 -2.50 5.37
N THR A 35 0.06 -2.12 4.09
CA THR A 35 0.07 -0.71 3.70
C THR A 35 -1.15 0.03 4.23
N THR A 36 -2.33 -0.59 4.23
CA THR A 36 -3.54 0.03 4.79
C THR A 36 -3.42 0.26 6.30
N GLU A 37 -2.89 -0.72 7.04
CA GLU A 37 -2.64 -0.60 8.48
C GLU A 37 -1.68 0.56 8.78
N LEU A 38 -0.54 0.60 8.07
CA LEU A 38 0.43 1.70 8.18
C LEU A 38 -0.23 3.07 7.97
N PHE A 39 -0.99 3.23 6.89
CA PHE A 39 -1.64 4.50 6.57
C PHE A 39 -2.78 4.87 7.50
N LEU A 40 -3.46 3.89 8.09
CA LEU A 40 -4.47 4.13 9.11
C LEU A 40 -3.82 4.74 10.36
N ASP A 41 -2.71 4.15 10.82
CA ASP A 41 -1.98 4.63 12.00
C ASP A 41 -1.37 6.01 11.77
N GLU A 42 -0.67 6.21 10.64
CA GLU A 42 -0.09 7.49 10.25
C GLU A 42 -1.15 8.59 10.14
N TYR A 43 -2.30 8.27 9.53
CA TYR A 43 -3.38 9.25 9.39
C TYR A 43 -4.05 9.56 10.71
N LEU A 44 -4.28 8.58 11.58
CA LEU A 44 -4.80 8.81 12.94
C LEU A 44 -3.86 9.68 13.76
N PHE A 45 -2.55 9.46 13.65
CA PHE A 45 -1.54 10.29 14.29
C PHE A 45 -1.57 11.73 13.78
N TYR A 46 -1.61 11.92 12.46
CA TYR A 46 -1.75 13.23 11.82
C TYR A 46 -3.02 13.96 12.29
N LEU A 47 -4.16 13.26 12.32
CA LEU A 47 -5.45 13.81 12.74
C LEU A 47 -5.45 14.18 14.23
N LYS A 48 -4.83 13.38 15.09
CA LYS A 48 -4.71 13.66 16.52
C LYS A 48 -3.91 14.94 16.80
N LYS A 49 -2.85 15.19 16.04
CA LYS A 49 -2.05 16.42 16.14
C LYS A 49 -2.82 17.66 15.65
N ASN A 50 -3.71 17.49 14.68
CA ASN A 50 -4.43 18.58 14.04
C ASN A 50 -5.87 18.70 14.56
N LYS A 51 -6.09 19.52 15.60
CA LYS A 51 -7.42 19.73 16.24
C LYS A 51 -8.54 20.15 15.26
N LYS A 52 -8.19 20.71 14.10
CA LYS A 52 -9.15 21.04 13.01
C LYS A 52 -9.89 19.81 12.47
N TYR A 53 -9.34 18.61 12.59
CA TYR A 53 -9.89 17.40 11.99
C TYR A 53 -10.46 16.40 13.01
N THR A 54 -10.87 16.86 14.18
CA THR A 54 -11.45 16.02 15.25
C THR A 54 -12.67 15.19 14.80
N LYS A 55 -13.52 15.74 13.92
CA LYS A 55 -14.65 15.00 13.31
C LYS A 55 -14.17 13.83 12.46
N HIS A 56 -13.14 14.04 11.62
CA HIS A 56 -12.54 12.98 10.82
C HIS A 56 -11.83 11.94 11.68
N TYR A 57 -11.14 12.37 12.74
CA TYR A 57 -10.50 11.45 13.70
C TYR A 57 -11.49 10.45 14.28
N LYS A 58 -12.65 10.90 14.76
CA LYS A 58 -13.67 10.01 15.31
C LYS A 58 -14.17 8.99 14.27
N LYS A 59 -14.38 9.45 13.02
CA LYS A 59 -14.84 8.60 11.92
C LYS A 59 -13.78 7.54 11.53
N ILE A 60 -12.53 7.96 11.39
CA ILE A 60 -11.42 7.07 11.00
C ILE A 60 -11.00 6.14 12.14
N LYS A 61 -11.20 6.52 13.41
CA LYS A 61 -10.92 5.63 14.55
C LYS A 61 -11.96 4.52 14.74
N GLY A 62 -13.17 4.70 14.18
CA GLY A 62 -14.24 3.70 14.27
C GLY A 62 -13.97 2.43 13.47
N ASN A 63 -14.89 1.47 13.57
CA ASN A 63 -14.77 0.16 12.91
C ASN A 63 -14.62 0.26 11.38
N ASP A 64 -15.17 1.32 10.76
CA ASP A 64 -15.10 1.54 9.31
C ASP A 64 -13.80 2.23 8.87
N GLY A 65 -12.93 2.62 9.80
CA GLY A 65 -11.73 3.39 9.53
C GLY A 65 -10.80 2.73 8.52
N TYR A 66 -10.56 1.44 8.73
CA TYR A 66 -9.76 0.61 7.84
C TYR A 66 -10.31 0.63 6.41
N ASP A 67 -11.62 0.40 6.25
CA ASP A 67 -12.28 0.34 4.94
C ASP A 67 -12.25 1.70 4.22
N ILE A 68 -12.38 2.79 4.96
CA ILE A 68 -12.26 4.14 4.43
C ILE A 68 -10.84 4.37 3.88
N ILE A 69 -9.81 4.07 4.69
CA ILE A 69 -8.41 4.24 4.28
C ILE A 69 -8.09 3.35 3.08
N TYR A 70 -8.52 2.09 3.11
CA TYR A 70 -8.33 1.16 2.00
C TYR A 70 -8.91 1.70 0.68
N ARG A 71 -10.14 2.23 0.72
CA ARG A 71 -10.79 2.83 -0.45
C ARG A 71 -10.04 4.06 -0.95
N LEU A 72 -9.58 4.92 -0.05
CA LEU A 72 -8.81 6.11 -0.40
C LEU A 72 -7.46 5.77 -1.04
N LEU A 73 -6.73 4.79 -0.49
CA LEU A 73 -5.48 4.29 -1.07
C LEU A 73 -5.71 3.71 -2.45
N ARG A 74 -6.77 2.91 -2.63
CA ARG A 74 -7.12 2.34 -3.94
C ARG A 74 -7.42 3.44 -4.97
N LEU A 75 -8.10 4.51 -4.57
CA LEU A 75 -8.35 5.68 -5.41
C LEU A 75 -7.06 6.42 -5.76
N TYR A 76 -6.17 6.63 -4.79
CA TYR A 76 -4.86 7.26 -5.01
C TYR A 76 -4.01 6.47 -6.01
N VAL A 77 -3.83 5.17 -5.76
CA VAL A 77 -3.11 4.22 -6.64
C VAL A 77 -3.64 4.29 -8.06
N LYS A 78 -4.97 4.23 -8.23
CA LYS A 78 -5.61 4.30 -9.56
C LYS A 78 -5.40 5.66 -10.23
N ARG A 79 -5.57 6.75 -9.50
CA ARG A 79 -5.52 8.13 -10.03
C ARG A 79 -4.11 8.51 -10.46
N TYR A 80 -3.10 8.15 -9.65
CA TYR A 80 -1.71 8.54 -9.88
C TYR A 80 -0.89 7.43 -10.54
N LYS A 81 -1.51 6.31 -10.94
CA LYS A 81 -0.86 5.15 -11.57
C LYS A 81 0.35 4.65 -10.77
N LYS A 82 0.23 4.65 -9.44
CA LYS A 82 1.29 4.22 -8.50
C LYS A 82 1.15 2.75 -8.16
N ASN A 83 2.22 2.15 -7.61
CA ASN A 83 2.12 0.82 -7.02
C ASN A 83 1.93 0.91 -5.52
N TRP A 84 1.30 -0.13 -4.94
CA TRP A 84 1.07 -0.19 -3.49
C TRP A 84 2.36 -0.16 -2.67
N TYR A 85 3.44 -0.77 -3.20
CA TYR A 85 4.75 -0.79 -2.57
C TYR A 85 5.36 0.61 -2.45
N ASP A 86 5.12 1.48 -3.44
CA ASP A 86 5.76 2.80 -3.49
C ASP A 86 5.07 3.82 -2.57
N LEU A 87 3.89 3.49 -2.02
CA LEU A 87 3.10 4.43 -1.22
C LEU A 87 3.79 4.85 0.06
N GLU A 88 4.59 3.97 0.68
CA GLU A 88 5.34 4.27 1.90
C GLU A 88 6.32 5.44 1.71
N ASN A 89 6.89 5.59 0.52
CA ASN A 89 7.77 6.72 0.19
C ASN A 89 7.00 8.04 -0.06
N GLU A 90 5.66 7.99 -0.11
CA GLU A 90 4.79 9.11 -0.46
C GLU A 90 3.78 9.46 0.64
N ILE A 91 4.08 9.11 1.91
CA ILE A 91 3.15 9.29 3.04
C ILE A 91 2.52 10.69 3.08
N GLN A 92 3.33 11.74 2.94
CA GLN A 92 2.83 13.12 2.98
C GLN A 92 1.85 13.43 1.83
N SER A 93 2.16 12.98 0.61
CA SER A 93 1.30 13.17 -0.57
C SER A 93 -0.03 12.44 -0.42
N VAL A 94 0.01 11.23 0.12
CA VAL A 94 -1.19 10.42 0.39
C VAL A 94 -2.05 11.05 1.49
N ILE A 95 -1.45 11.52 2.59
CA ILE A 95 -2.18 12.23 3.66
C ILE A 95 -2.81 13.52 3.12
N PHE A 96 -2.08 14.29 2.30
CA PHE A 96 -2.62 15.48 1.65
C PHE A 96 -3.82 15.14 0.76
N PHE A 97 -3.73 14.05 -0.01
CA PHE A 97 -4.84 13.54 -0.81
C PHE A 97 -6.06 13.16 0.07
N PHE A 98 -5.86 12.43 1.17
CA PHE A 98 -6.94 12.07 2.10
C PHE A 98 -7.69 13.31 2.60
N ASN A 99 -6.96 14.32 3.05
CA ASN A 99 -7.54 15.56 3.56
C ASN A 99 -8.36 16.30 2.50
N ASN A 100 -7.88 16.36 1.26
CA ASN A 100 -8.62 17.01 0.18
C ASN A 100 -9.85 16.21 -0.26
N TYR A 101 -9.79 14.89 -0.19
CA TYR A 101 -10.93 14.04 -0.53
C TYR A 101 -12.02 14.11 0.55
N LEU A 102 -11.63 14.04 1.84
CA LEU A 102 -12.57 14.08 2.96
C LEU A 102 -13.24 15.44 3.15
N LYS A 103 -12.64 16.55 2.68
CA LYS A 103 -13.32 17.86 2.66
C LYS A 103 -14.53 17.90 1.72
N LYS A 104 -14.63 16.98 0.75
CA LYS A 104 -15.70 16.95 -0.26
C LYS A 104 -16.88 16.07 0.16
N ILE A 105 -16.78 15.39 1.31
CA ILE A 105 -17.78 14.47 1.88
C ILE A 105 -18.32 15.11 3.16
#